data_AF-A0ABD1HXM5-F1
#
_entry.id   AF-A0ABD1HXM5-F1
#
_cell.length_a   1.000
_cell.length_b   1.000
_cell.length_c   1.000
_cell.angle_alpha   90.00
_cell.angle_beta   90.00
_cell.angle_gamma   90.00
#
_symmetry.space_group_name_H-M   'P 1'
#
loop_
_entity.id
_entity.type
_entity.pdbx_description
1 polymer ?
#
loop_
_entity_poly.entity_id
_entity_poly.type
_entity_poly.pdbx_seq_one_letter_code
_entity_poly.pdbx_strand_id
1 'polypeptide(L)'
;MPGFQVFGGEDVSLLSHPDPVVLELNRLQNQLKEKERELGKAQSEIRALRATEALKDKALEELGSEVKRLEEKLRLNGNHLEQKHLYIKKLTDEKKEALAAQYAAEATLRRVYANQKDDDSIPIELVIAPLEAELKIHKTEVAALQEDKRALERLTKSKEAALLEAEKILRSALERALIVEEVQNQNFEFRRQIEICQEENKILDKTNRYKVLEVEKLSETIKELEEAILNGGVAANTIRDYKRQISELNDEKRTLERELARIKVSANRVATVVANEWKDENDKVMPVKRWLEERRLLQAEMQKLKDKLAISERATKAEAQVKDKLKLRLKTLEEGLKNASLFSINTNESHKNAKSSNFFGILSSNTRAKERSMSQPRGSTITKSPMQMLDEKQMAVNAEMNPINSLKKKNPISESLSKKSLWASRNKVTGNSGKENAGTNKNAMVNDKIQNKDEVTEMGNTTGITGNNNDMKGLEIDGEDMVSGVLYDRLQKEVIHLRKSSDLKDMTLHSKDEEIKLLMKKVETLARAIEVESKKIKREAAIREKDSALVKLDEKIRSPNSSKRSVNAS
;
A
#
# COMPACT_ATOMS: atom_id res chain seq x y z
N MET A 1 -48.62 -20.32 21.08
CA MET A 1 -48.91 -21.63 21.70
C MET A 1 -48.01 -21.82 22.91
N PRO A 2 -48.31 -22.75 23.84
CA PRO A 2 -47.70 -22.79 25.18
C PRO A 2 -46.58 -23.83 25.31
N GLY A 3 -45.87 -23.79 26.45
CA GLY A 3 -44.87 -24.78 26.86
C GLY A 3 -43.42 -24.34 26.63
N PHE A 4 -42.42 -24.77 27.41
CA PHE A 4 -42.49 -25.69 28.57
C PHE A 4 -41.46 -25.29 29.65
N GLN A 5 -41.67 -25.79 30.87
CA GLN A 5 -40.90 -25.46 32.07
C GLN A 5 -40.12 -26.70 32.56
N VAL A 6 -38.79 -26.58 32.75
CA VAL A 6 -37.95 -27.60 33.40
C VAL A 6 -36.88 -26.93 34.29
N PHE A 7 -36.51 -27.62 35.37
CA PHE A 7 -35.63 -27.17 36.45
C PHE A 7 -34.13 -27.44 36.20
N GLY A 8 -33.29 -26.76 36.98
CA GLY A 8 -32.27 -27.45 37.79
C GLY A 8 -30.80 -27.21 37.42
N GLY A 9 -30.02 -26.71 38.37
CA GLY A 9 -28.57 -26.50 38.23
C GLY A 9 -28.08 -25.34 39.08
N GLU A 10 -27.98 -25.54 40.39
CA GLU A 10 -27.27 -24.60 41.28
C GLU A 10 -25.77 -24.86 41.15
N ASP A 11 -24.96 -23.81 40.92
CA ASP A 11 -23.67 -23.72 41.62
C ASP A 11 -23.10 -22.29 41.70
N VAL A 12 -22.48 -22.04 42.86
CA VAL A 12 -21.73 -20.88 43.36
C VAL A 12 -21.37 -19.73 42.38
N SER A 13 -21.91 -18.53 42.68
CA SER A 13 -21.07 -17.34 42.92
C SER A 13 -21.78 -16.30 43.79
N LEU A 14 -21.02 -15.74 44.74
CA LEU A 14 -21.50 -14.88 45.83
C LEU A 14 -21.98 -13.50 45.36
N LEU A 15 -22.80 -12.88 46.20
CA LEU A 15 -23.33 -11.51 46.08
C LEU A 15 -22.22 -10.47 45.82
N SER A 16 -22.01 -10.12 44.55
CA SER A 16 -21.64 -8.75 44.22
C SER A 16 -22.91 -7.92 44.26
N HIS A 17 -23.14 -7.14 45.33
CA HIS A 17 -24.07 -6.02 45.23
C HIS A 17 -23.54 -5.08 44.14
N PRO A 18 -24.26 -4.86 43.03
CA PRO A 18 -23.79 -3.93 42.01
C PRO A 18 -23.72 -2.53 42.62
N ASP A 19 -22.57 -1.89 42.45
CA ASP A 19 -22.33 -0.52 42.92
C ASP A 19 -23.52 0.39 42.53
N PRO A 20 -24.14 1.14 43.47
CA PRO A 20 -25.24 2.04 43.14
C PRO A 20 -24.88 3.06 42.05
N VAL A 21 -23.60 3.44 41.90
CA VAL A 21 -23.13 4.24 40.77
C VAL A 21 -23.26 3.50 39.45
N VAL A 22 -22.93 2.20 39.40
CA VAL A 22 -23.10 1.35 38.21
C VAL A 22 -24.57 1.11 37.89
N LEU A 23 -25.45 0.99 38.89
CA LEU A 23 -26.90 0.91 38.67
C LEU A 23 -27.46 2.20 38.06
N GLU A 24 -27.12 3.37 38.62
CA GLU A 24 -27.60 4.65 38.09
C GLU A 24 -26.98 4.98 36.73
N LEU A 25 -25.72 4.60 36.47
CA LEU A 25 -25.11 4.69 35.14
C LEU A 25 -25.86 3.82 34.11
N ASN A 26 -26.25 2.59 34.46
CA ASN A 26 -27.05 1.74 33.57
C ASN A 26 -28.46 2.33 33.33
N ARG A 27 -29.08 2.90 34.36
CA ARG A 27 -30.36 3.63 34.24
C ARG A 27 -30.24 4.82 33.30
N LEU A 28 -29.24 5.68 33.49
CA LEU A 28 -28.98 6.85 32.65
C LEU A 28 -28.63 6.44 31.21
N GLN A 29 -27.85 5.37 31.01
CA GLN A 29 -27.54 4.85 29.67
C GLN A 29 -28.79 4.30 28.97
N ASN A 30 -29.71 3.67 29.69
CA ASN A 30 -30.98 3.20 29.14
C ASN A 30 -31.97 4.35 28.87
N GLN A 31 -31.99 5.39 29.71
CA GLN A 31 -32.72 6.63 29.42
C GLN A 31 -32.17 7.35 28.20
N LEU A 32 -30.84 7.40 28.02
CA LEU A 32 -30.20 7.95 26.83
C LEU A 32 -30.61 7.17 25.56
N LYS A 33 -30.53 5.83 25.58
CA LYS A 33 -31.00 4.96 24.48
C LYS A 33 -32.48 5.16 24.16
N GLU A 34 -33.33 5.43 25.16
CA GLU A 34 -34.74 5.76 24.91
C GLU A 34 -34.89 7.14 24.25
N LYS A 35 -34.16 8.15 24.73
CA LYS A 35 -34.18 9.50 24.13
C LYS A 35 -33.57 9.55 22.73
N GLU A 36 -32.56 8.74 22.44
CA GLU A 36 -32.06 8.49 21.08
C GLU A 36 -33.14 7.89 20.17
N ARG A 37 -33.94 6.95 20.70
CA ARG A 37 -35.06 6.33 19.96
C ARG A 37 -36.25 7.27 19.77
N GLU A 38 -36.61 8.06 20.77
CA GLU A 38 -37.61 9.13 20.66
C GLU A 38 -37.17 10.18 19.64
N LEU A 39 -35.91 10.62 19.70
CA LEU A 39 -35.32 11.56 18.74
C LEU A 39 -35.33 10.97 17.32
N GLY A 40 -35.00 9.69 17.15
CA GLY A 40 -35.08 9.00 15.86
C GLY A 40 -36.51 8.95 15.30
N LYS A 41 -37.53 8.70 16.15
CA LYS A 41 -38.95 8.78 15.77
C LYS A 41 -39.31 10.20 15.33
N ALA A 42 -39.03 11.21 16.15
CA ALA A 42 -39.32 12.62 15.82
C ALA A 42 -38.59 13.08 14.52
N GLN A 43 -37.35 12.67 14.31
CA GLN A 43 -36.62 12.93 13.06
C GLN A 43 -37.21 12.19 11.84
N SER A 44 -37.89 11.06 12.02
CA SER A 44 -38.63 10.39 10.94
C SER A 44 -39.96 11.09 10.64
N GLU A 45 -40.67 11.55 11.67
CA GLU A 45 -41.91 12.30 11.58
C GLU A 45 -41.69 13.67 10.92
N ILE A 46 -40.67 14.43 11.33
CA ILE A 46 -40.29 15.71 10.71
C ILE A 46 -39.95 15.52 9.21
N ARG A 47 -39.34 14.39 8.82
CA ARG A 47 -39.07 14.07 7.41
C ARG A 47 -40.35 13.74 6.65
N ALA A 48 -41.28 13.00 7.24
CA ALA A 48 -42.58 12.72 6.66
C ALA A 48 -43.42 14.00 6.49
N LEU A 49 -43.48 14.85 7.52
CA LEU A 49 -44.20 16.13 7.49
C LEU A 49 -43.67 17.03 6.38
N ARG A 50 -42.35 17.23 6.27
CA ARG A 50 -41.71 18.00 5.17
C ARG A 50 -42.02 17.43 3.77
N ALA A 51 -42.15 16.11 3.64
CA ALA A 51 -42.58 15.51 2.37
C ALA A 51 -44.06 15.83 2.06
N THR A 52 -44.95 15.85 3.06
CA THR A 52 -46.34 16.29 2.86
C THR A 52 -46.47 17.80 2.64
N GLU A 53 -45.54 18.59 3.17
CA GLU A 53 -45.44 20.04 2.98
C GLU A 53 -45.08 20.36 1.52
N ALA A 54 -44.00 19.79 1.01
CA ALA A 54 -43.61 19.94 -0.40
C ALA A 54 -44.69 19.48 -1.41
N LEU A 55 -45.50 18.48 -1.05
CA LEU A 55 -46.66 18.07 -1.86
C LEU A 55 -47.82 19.08 -1.83
N LYS A 56 -48.04 19.75 -0.69
CA LYS A 56 -49.01 20.86 -0.58
C LYS A 56 -48.53 22.09 -1.34
N ASP A 57 -47.25 22.45 -1.22
CA ASP A 57 -46.66 23.59 -1.93
C ASP A 57 -46.79 23.44 -3.45
N LYS A 58 -46.52 22.22 -3.96
CA LYS A 58 -46.76 21.90 -5.37
C LYS A 58 -48.23 22.05 -5.76
N ALA A 59 -49.17 21.54 -4.95
CA ALA A 59 -50.60 21.68 -5.22
C ALA A 59 -51.09 23.15 -5.15
N LEU A 60 -50.46 23.98 -4.30
CA LEU A 60 -50.73 25.41 -4.20
C LEU A 60 -50.21 26.19 -5.42
N GLU A 61 -49.04 25.87 -5.96
CA GLU A 61 -48.57 26.51 -7.20
C GLU A 61 -49.37 26.03 -8.43
N GLU A 62 -49.72 24.74 -8.50
CA GLU A 62 -50.62 24.23 -9.55
C GLU A 62 -51.97 24.96 -9.52
N LEU A 63 -52.61 25.08 -8.35
CA LEU A 63 -53.85 25.84 -8.17
C LEU A 63 -53.66 27.35 -8.47
N GLY A 64 -52.56 27.95 -8.02
CA GLY A 64 -52.22 29.34 -8.29
C GLY A 64 -52.03 29.63 -9.78
N SER A 65 -51.48 28.68 -10.54
CA SER A 65 -51.37 28.77 -12.01
C SER A 65 -52.73 28.73 -12.71
N GLU A 66 -53.65 27.88 -12.22
CA GLU A 66 -55.01 27.77 -12.74
C GLU A 66 -55.86 29.01 -12.39
N VAL A 67 -55.71 29.58 -11.20
CA VAL A 67 -56.35 30.86 -10.80
C VAL A 67 -55.91 31.99 -11.74
N LYS A 68 -54.59 32.20 -11.92
CA LYS A 68 -54.04 33.20 -12.87
C LYS A 68 -54.61 32.99 -14.28
N ARG A 69 -54.77 31.73 -14.72
CA ARG A 69 -55.36 31.35 -16.02
C ARG A 69 -56.87 31.57 -16.11
N LEU A 70 -57.60 31.64 -14.99
CA LEU A 70 -59.03 31.95 -14.95
C LEU A 70 -59.26 33.46 -14.88
N GLU A 71 -58.45 34.18 -14.11
CA GLU A 71 -58.41 35.65 -14.08
C GLU A 71 -58.18 36.24 -15.47
N GLU A 72 -57.21 35.70 -16.23
CA GLU A 72 -56.96 36.16 -17.61
C GLU A 72 -58.15 35.91 -18.53
N LYS A 73 -58.80 34.74 -18.44
CA LYS A 73 -60.02 34.45 -19.23
C LYS A 73 -61.17 35.37 -18.84
N LEU A 74 -61.33 35.68 -17.56
CA LEU A 74 -62.35 36.60 -17.06
C LEU A 74 -62.09 38.03 -17.57
N ARG A 75 -60.83 38.49 -17.54
CA ARG A 75 -60.40 39.78 -18.09
C ARG A 75 -60.69 39.90 -19.58
N LEU A 76 -60.29 38.91 -20.38
CA LEU A 76 -60.56 38.87 -21.82
C LEU A 76 -62.06 38.87 -22.14
N ASN A 77 -62.85 38.11 -21.38
CA ASN A 77 -64.32 38.07 -21.55
C ASN A 77 -64.99 39.39 -21.12
N GLY A 78 -64.51 40.03 -20.05
CA GLY A 78 -64.94 41.35 -19.61
C GLY A 78 -64.72 42.42 -20.69
N ASN A 79 -63.50 42.49 -21.23
CA ASN A 79 -63.14 43.38 -22.33
C ASN A 79 -64.03 43.15 -23.57
N HIS A 80 -64.38 41.88 -23.87
CA HIS A 80 -65.27 41.56 -24.98
C HIS A 80 -66.71 42.02 -24.73
N LEU A 81 -67.23 41.83 -23.51
CA LEU A 81 -68.57 42.30 -23.12
C LEU A 81 -68.65 43.84 -23.15
N GLU A 82 -67.61 44.53 -22.70
CA GLU A 82 -67.52 46.00 -22.79
C GLU A 82 -67.50 46.48 -24.24
N GLN A 83 -66.71 45.84 -25.12
CA GLN A 83 -66.71 46.12 -26.56
C GLN A 83 -68.11 45.92 -27.18
N LYS A 84 -68.83 44.85 -26.79
CA LYS A 84 -70.21 44.61 -27.24
C LYS A 84 -71.19 45.66 -26.70
N HIS A 85 -71.04 46.09 -25.47
CA HIS A 85 -71.86 47.14 -24.87
C HIS A 85 -71.65 48.50 -25.58
N LEU A 86 -70.41 48.87 -25.89
CA LEU A 86 -70.10 50.07 -26.69
C LEU A 86 -70.72 50.01 -28.09
N TYR A 87 -70.68 48.84 -28.75
CA TYR A 87 -71.33 48.64 -30.06
C TYR A 87 -72.87 48.75 -29.98
N ILE A 88 -73.50 48.18 -28.95
CA ILE A 88 -74.94 48.31 -28.70
C ILE A 88 -75.32 49.77 -28.43
N LYS A 89 -74.50 50.52 -27.67
CA LYS A 89 -74.72 51.95 -27.46
C LYS A 89 -74.68 52.72 -28.78
N LYS A 90 -73.65 52.50 -29.62
CA LYS A 90 -73.52 53.15 -30.93
C LYS A 90 -74.75 52.90 -31.82
N LEU A 91 -75.18 51.63 -31.96
CA LEU A 91 -76.41 51.27 -32.67
C LEU A 91 -77.68 51.93 -32.08
N THR A 92 -77.73 52.10 -30.76
CA THR A 92 -78.87 52.73 -30.08
C THR A 92 -78.92 54.24 -30.34
N ASP A 93 -77.77 54.90 -30.43
CA ASP A 93 -77.67 56.32 -30.74
C ASP A 93 -77.91 56.59 -32.24
N GLU A 94 -77.35 55.77 -33.14
CA GLU A 94 -77.68 55.76 -34.58
C GLU A 94 -79.18 55.55 -34.84
N LYS A 95 -79.84 54.67 -34.07
CA LYS A 95 -81.30 54.48 -34.17
C LYS A 95 -82.09 55.72 -33.78
N LYS A 96 -81.64 56.50 -32.79
CA LYS A 96 -82.29 57.77 -32.40
C LYS A 96 -82.13 58.81 -33.50
N GLU A 97 -80.93 58.91 -34.07
CA GLU A 97 -80.63 59.82 -35.18
C GLU A 97 -81.44 59.48 -36.43
N ALA A 98 -81.52 58.19 -36.81
CA ALA A 98 -82.35 57.73 -37.90
C ALA A 98 -83.86 58.02 -37.70
N LEU A 99 -84.37 57.87 -36.46
CA LEU A 99 -85.75 58.25 -36.12
C LEU A 99 -85.96 59.77 -36.19
N ALA A 100 -85.00 60.58 -35.72
CA ALA A 100 -85.07 62.04 -35.82
C ALA A 100 -85.05 62.50 -37.30
N ALA A 101 -84.19 61.90 -38.12
CA ALA A 101 -84.15 62.12 -39.56
C ALA A 101 -85.46 61.70 -40.26
N GLN A 102 -86.05 60.58 -39.85
CA GLN A 102 -87.37 60.14 -40.34
C GLN A 102 -88.47 61.18 -40.02
N TYR A 103 -88.55 61.67 -38.78
CA TYR A 103 -89.53 62.70 -38.42
C TYR A 103 -89.26 64.03 -39.15
N ALA A 104 -88.00 64.42 -39.37
CA ALA A 104 -87.64 65.61 -40.13
C ALA A 104 -88.00 65.49 -41.62
N ALA A 105 -87.80 64.31 -42.22
CA ALA A 105 -88.22 64.01 -43.59
C ALA A 105 -89.75 64.01 -43.72
N GLU A 106 -90.46 63.38 -42.79
CA GLU A 106 -91.92 63.35 -42.76
C GLU A 106 -92.54 64.76 -42.56
N ALA A 107 -91.97 65.58 -41.68
CA ALA A 107 -92.35 66.99 -41.50
C ALA A 107 -92.01 67.85 -42.73
N THR A 108 -91.04 67.43 -43.56
CA THR A 108 -90.70 68.11 -44.82
C THR A 108 -91.66 67.68 -45.93
N LEU A 109 -92.01 66.39 -46.04
CA LEU A 109 -93.08 65.91 -46.91
C LEU A 109 -94.42 66.60 -46.60
N ARG A 110 -94.81 66.72 -45.32
CA ARG A 110 -96.01 67.47 -44.91
C ARG A 110 -96.00 68.93 -45.38
N ARG A 111 -94.83 69.59 -45.35
CA ARG A 111 -94.68 70.97 -45.87
C ARG A 111 -94.75 71.03 -47.40
N VAL A 112 -94.12 70.09 -48.11
CA VAL A 112 -94.20 70.01 -49.59
C VAL A 112 -95.64 69.77 -50.04
N TYR A 113 -96.37 68.82 -49.43
CA TYR A 113 -97.78 68.57 -49.73
C TYR A 113 -98.70 69.76 -49.37
N ALA A 114 -98.39 70.51 -48.30
CA ALA A 114 -99.15 71.71 -47.95
C ALA A 114 -98.91 72.87 -48.93
N ASN A 115 -97.69 73.00 -49.45
CA ASN A 115 -97.29 73.98 -50.46
C ASN A 115 -97.61 73.53 -51.89
N GLN A 116 -98.30 72.40 -52.10
CA GLN A 116 -98.57 71.84 -53.43
C GLN A 116 -99.81 72.48 -54.10
N LYS A 117 -99.91 73.81 -53.98
CA LYS A 117 -100.83 74.68 -54.71
C LYS A 117 -100.06 75.90 -55.18
N ASP A 118 -100.39 76.33 -56.39
CA ASP A 118 -99.70 77.32 -57.21
C ASP A 118 -98.36 76.79 -57.77
N ASP A 119 -98.22 76.87 -59.10
CA ASP A 119 -97.30 76.04 -59.91
C ASP A 119 -96.01 76.80 -60.28
N ASP A 120 -95.36 77.37 -59.27
CA ASP A 120 -94.06 78.05 -59.40
C ASP A 120 -92.94 77.00 -59.57
N SER A 121 -92.79 76.52 -60.80
CA SER A 121 -91.71 75.59 -61.17
C SER A 121 -90.32 76.18 -60.86
N ILE A 122 -89.67 75.62 -59.84
CA ILE A 122 -88.36 76.09 -59.33
C ILE A 122 -87.33 76.09 -60.47
N PRO A 123 -86.63 77.22 -60.74
CA PRO A 123 -85.60 77.28 -61.76
C PRO A 123 -84.55 76.19 -61.59
N ILE A 124 -84.40 75.33 -62.60
CA ILE A 124 -83.55 74.14 -62.55
C ILE A 124 -82.08 74.50 -62.25
N GLU A 125 -81.62 75.68 -62.67
CA GLU A 125 -80.31 76.27 -62.32
C GLU A 125 -80.02 76.26 -60.80
N LEU A 126 -81.02 76.53 -59.96
CA LEU A 126 -80.88 76.55 -58.49
C LEU A 126 -80.69 75.15 -57.89
N VAL A 127 -81.07 74.11 -58.62
CA VAL A 127 -80.87 72.70 -58.26
C VAL A 127 -79.54 72.18 -58.85
N ILE A 128 -79.16 72.65 -60.03
CA ILE A 128 -77.90 72.26 -60.71
C ILE A 128 -76.67 72.87 -60.04
N ALA A 129 -76.66 74.19 -59.75
CA ALA A 129 -75.46 74.87 -59.28
C ALA A 129 -74.84 74.30 -57.97
N PRO A 130 -75.63 73.86 -56.96
CA PRO A 130 -75.09 73.15 -55.80
C PRO A 130 -74.43 71.81 -56.17
N LEU A 131 -75.06 71.03 -57.05
CA LEU A 131 -74.54 69.72 -57.50
C LEU A 131 -73.25 69.88 -58.32
N GLU A 132 -73.13 70.93 -59.12
CA GLU A 132 -71.87 71.25 -59.81
C GLU A 132 -70.75 71.64 -58.84
N ALA A 133 -71.08 72.35 -57.76
CA ALA A 133 -70.13 72.68 -56.70
C ALA A 133 -69.67 71.44 -55.93
N GLU A 134 -70.58 70.54 -55.54
CA GLU A 134 -70.24 69.24 -54.91
C GLU A 134 -69.39 68.38 -55.85
N LEU A 135 -69.76 68.27 -57.13
CA LEU A 135 -69.00 67.53 -58.13
C LEU A 135 -67.59 68.11 -58.34
N LYS A 136 -67.43 69.44 -58.22
CA LYS A 136 -66.12 70.11 -58.24
C LYS A 136 -65.31 69.82 -56.97
N ILE A 137 -65.94 69.79 -55.79
CA ILE A 137 -65.30 69.42 -54.52
C ILE A 137 -64.81 67.97 -54.57
N HIS A 138 -65.66 67.02 -54.98
CA HIS A 138 -65.28 65.62 -55.13
C HIS A 138 -64.18 65.40 -56.18
N LYS A 139 -64.12 66.21 -57.25
CA LYS A 139 -62.97 66.20 -58.17
C LYS A 139 -61.66 66.60 -57.49
N THR A 140 -61.67 67.61 -56.61
CA THR A 140 -60.48 68.00 -55.83
C THR A 140 -60.12 66.99 -54.75
N GLU A 141 -61.12 66.38 -54.11
CA GLU A 141 -60.94 65.29 -53.12
C GLU A 141 -60.29 64.05 -53.77
N VAL A 142 -60.79 63.60 -54.93
CA VAL A 142 -60.21 62.50 -55.70
C VAL A 142 -58.77 62.81 -56.13
N ALA A 143 -58.44 64.07 -56.44
CA ALA A 143 -57.07 64.47 -56.75
C ALA A 143 -56.14 64.38 -55.52
N ALA A 144 -56.60 64.85 -54.36
CA ALA A 144 -55.86 64.72 -53.09
C ALA A 144 -55.64 63.25 -52.70
N LEU A 145 -56.69 62.42 -52.75
CA LEU A 145 -56.60 60.99 -52.48
C LEU A 145 -55.65 60.23 -53.44
N GLN A 146 -55.51 60.70 -54.69
CA GLN A 146 -54.50 60.18 -55.62
C GLN A 146 -53.07 60.60 -55.24
N GLU A 147 -52.86 61.79 -54.69
CA GLU A 147 -51.57 62.22 -54.17
C GLU A 147 -51.20 61.47 -52.88
N ASP A 148 -52.13 61.34 -51.94
CA ASP A 148 -51.96 60.54 -50.72
C ASP A 148 -51.63 59.08 -51.03
N LYS A 149 -52.32 58.47 -52.01
CA LYS A 149 -51.97 57.12 -52.50
C LYS A 149 -50.53 57.05 -52.99
N ARG A 150 -50.07 58.02 -53.79
CA ARG A 150 -48.67 58.08 -54.28
C ARG A 150 -47.69 58.34 -53.13
N ALA A 151 -48.06 59.10 -52.10
CA ALA A 151 -47.24 59.31 -50.91
C ALA A 151 -47.10 58.01 -50.10
N LEU A 152 -48.19 57.27 -49.92
CA LEU A 152 -48.23 55.97 -49.25
C LEU A 152 -47.41 54.92 -50.02
N GLU A 153 -47.52 54.86 -51.36
CA GLU A 153 -46.68 54.00 -52.21
C GLU A 153 -45.18 54.30 -52.08
N ARG A 154 -44.78 55.58 -51.98
CA ARG A 154 -43.38 55.96 -51.72
C ARG A 154 -42.93 55.54 -50.31
N LEU A 155 -43.78 55.73 -49.31
CA LEU A 155 -43.50 55.33 -47.92
C LEU A 155 -43.34 53.81 -47.79
N THR A 156 -44.19 53.02 -48.46
CA THR A 156 -44.08 51.56 -48.50
C THR A 156 -42.75 51.13 -49.12
N LYS A 157 -42.38 51.65 -50.29
CA LYS A 157 -41.07 51.36 -50.94
C LYS A 157 -39.88 51.75 -50.07
N SER A 158 -39.97 52.88 -49.35
CA SER A 158 -38.94 53.29 -48.40
C SER A 158 -38.82 52.36 -47.19
N LYS A 159 -39.94 51.79 -46.72
CA LYS A 159 -39.95 50.80 -45.63
C LYS A 159 -39.45 49.44 -46.09
N GLU A 160 -39.82 49.00 -47.29
CA GLU A 160 -39.31 47.77 -47.92
C GLU A 160 -37.78 47.82 -48.08
N ALA A 161 -37.24 48.94 -48.59
CA ALA A 161 -35.80 49.14 -48.71
C ALA A 161 -35.08 49.12 -47.34
N ALA A 162 -35.65 49.75 -46.31
CA ALA A 162 -35.11 49.74 -44.95
C ALA A 162 -35.15 48.33 -44.32
N LEU A 163 -36.20 47.55 -44.57
CA LEU A 163 -36.32 46.17 -44.11
C LEU A 163 -35.28 45.26 -44.78
N LEU A 164 -35.03 45.42 -46.09
CA LEU A 164 -34.02 44.64 -46.81
C LEU A 164 -32.59 44.91 -46.31
N GLU A 165 -32.24 46.16 -46.02
CA GLU A 165 -30.92 46.47 -45.44
C GLU A 165 -30.80 45.98 -43.99
N ALA A 166 -31.87 46.08 -43.18
CA ALA A 166 -31.92 45.49 -41.84
C ALA A 166 -31.77 43.95 -41.87
N GLU A 167 -32.40 43.27 -42.83
CA GLU A 167 -32.27 41.83 -43.04
C GLU A 167 -30.84 41.44 -43.48
N LYS A 168 -30.20 42.24 -44.32
CA LYS A 168 -28.79 42.09 -44.72
C LYS A 168 -27.83 42.28 -43.54
N ILE A 169 -28.07 43.26 -42.68
CA ILE A 169 -27.32 43.45 -41.42
C ILE A 169 -27.52 42.25 -40.48
N LEU A 170 -28.75 41.75 -40.34
CA LEU A 170 -29.09 40.57 -39.53
C LEU A 170 -28.35 39.31 -40.02
N ARG A 171 -28.39 39.01 -41.33
CA ARG A 171 -27.64 37.89 -41.93
C ARG A 171 -26.15 37.98 -41.62
N SER A 172 -25.56 39.15 -41.82
CA SER A 172 -24.13 39.38 -41.55
C SER A 172 -23.77 39.29 -40.06
N ALA A 173 -24.69 39.64 -39.17
CA ALA A 173 -24.52 39.45 -37.72
C ALA A 173 -24.61 37.97 -37.31
N LEU A 174 -25.53 37.21 -37.90
CA LEU A 174 -25.67 35.76 -37.69
C LEU A 174 -24.43 35.00 -38.19
N GLU A 175 -23.91 35.33 -39.37
CA GLU A 175 -22.66 34.76 -39.90
C GLU A 175 -21.47 35.00 -38.95
N ARG A 176 -21.31 36.23 -38.43
CA ARG A 176 -20.30 36.51 -37.40
C ARG A 176 -20.52 35.74 -36.10
N ALA A 177 -21.77 35.52 -35.68
CA ALA A 177 -22.07 34.76 -34.47
C ALA A 177 -21.65 33.29 -34.62
N LEU A 178 -21.94 32.66 -35.76
CA LEU A 178 -21.51 31.28 -36.06
C LEU A 178 -19.98 31.15 -36.09
N ILE A 179 -19.26 32.13 -36.65
CA ILE A 179 -17.79 32.14 -36.64
C ILE A 179 -17.25 32.26 -35.21
N VAL A 180 -17.89 33.06 -34.35
CA VAL A 180 -17.51 33.18 -32.93
C VAL A 180 -17.79 31.87 -32.16
N GLU A 181 -18.91 31.20 -32.43
CA GLU A 181 -19.24 29.89 -31.83
C GLU A 181 -18.20 28.82 -32.22
N GLU A 182 -17.86 28.71 -33.50
CA GLU A 182 -16.83 27.78 -33.99
C GLU A 182 -15.45 28.07 -33.35
N VAL A 183 -15.05 29.34 -33.28
CA VAL A 183 -13.79 29.73 -32.61
C VAL A 183 -13.84 29.47 -31.10
N GLN A 184 -15.01 29.58 -30.44
CA GLN A 184 -15.17 29.21 -29.04
C GLN A 184 -15.02 27.69 -28.82
N ASN A 185 -15.61 26.87 -29.70
CA ASN A 185 -15.48 25.41 -29.70
C ASN A 185 -14.02 24.97 -29.89
N GLN A 186 -13.32 25.54 -30.88
CA GLN A 186 -11.88 25.31 -31.08
C GLN A 186 -11.05 25.71 -29.86
N ASN A 187 -11.34 26.86 -29.24
CA ASN A 187 -10.67 27.29 -28.01
C ASN A 187 -10.96 26.40 -26.80
N PHE A 188 -12.11 25.72 -26.75
CA PHE A 188 -12.42 24.73 -25.71
C PHE A 188 -11.59 23.45 -25.90
N GLU A 189 -11.54 22.92 -27.12
CA GLU A 189 -10.74 21.73 -27.43
C GLU A 189 -9.22 21.99 -27.28
N PHE A 190 -8.72 23.18 -27.66
CA PHE A 190 -7.32 23.55 -27.37
C PHE A 190 -7.02 23.65 -25.86
N ARG A 191 -7.95 24.15 -25.03
CA ARG A 191 -7.79 24.14 -23.57
C ARG A 191 -7.71 22.72 -23.03
N ARG A 192 -8.60 21.83 -23.48
CA ARG A 192 -8.59 20.40 -23.13
C ARG A 192 -7.29 19.70 -23.54
N GLN A 193 -6.75 20.00 -24.72
CA GLN A 193 -5.45 19.48 -25.18
C GLN A 193 -4.29 19.99 -24.31
N ILE A 194 -4.31 21.25 -23.90
CA ILE A 194 -3.33 21.82 -22.95
C ILE A 194 -3.41 21.10 -21.59
N GLU A 195 -4.61 20.83 -21.07
CA GLU A 195 -4.82 20.09 -19.81
C GLU A 195 -4.29 18.65 -19.90
N ILE A 196 -4.55 17.95 -21.02
CA ILE A 196 -3.99 16.61 -21.30
C ILE A 196 -2.46 16.66 -21.29
N CYS A 197 -1.85 17.57 -22.07
CA CYS A 197 -0.40 17.72 -22.14
C CYS A 197 0.21 18.09 -20.77
N GLN A 198 -0.52 18.78 -19.88
CA GLN A 198 -0.06 19.09 -18.53
C GLN A 198 -0.04 17.85 -17.61
N GLU A 199 -1.07 17.00 -17.62
CA GLU A 199 -1.02 15.76 -16.83
C GLU A 199 -0.06 14.73 -17.44
N GLU A 200 0.07 14.65 -18.77
CA GLU A 200 1.10 13.82 -19.44
C GLU A 200 2.51 14.22 -19.01
N ASN A 201 2.85 15.52 -19.06
CA ASN A 201 4.12 16.01 -18.54
C ASN A 201 4.29 15.65 -17.06
N LYS A 202 3.27 15.86 -16.23
CA LYS A 202 3.27 15.51 -14.80
C LYS A 202 3.37 14.00 -14.53
N ILE A 203 3.00 13.13 -15.47
CA ILE A 203 3.24 11.68 -15.42
C ILE A 203 4.68 11.38 -15.81
N LEU A 204 5.18 11.93 -16.93
CA LEU A 204 6.57 11.79 -17.35
C LEU A 204 7.55 12.27 -16.27
N ASP A 205 7.21 13.35 -15.57
CA ASP A 205 7.99 13.96 -14.50
C ASP A 205 8.03 13.07 -13.23
N LYS A 206 6.96 12.31 -12.94
CA LYS A 206 6.97 11.25 -11.90
C LYS A 206 7.86 10.08 -12.36
N THR A 207 7.69 9.60 -13.59
CA THR A 207 8.47 8.50 -14.17
C THR A 207 9.96 8.82 -14.24
N ASN A 208 10.33 10.07 -14.56
CA ASN A 208 11.71 10.52 -14.60
C ASN A 208 12.34 10.51 -13.19
N ARG A 209 11.64 11.04 -12.17
CA ARG A 209 12.08 10.95 -10.77
C ARG A 209 12.30 9.51 -10.31
N TYR A 210 11.43 8.57 -10.68
CA TYR A 210 11.65 7.15 -10.37
C TYR A 210 12.89 6.56 -11.06
N LYS A 211 13.15 6.91 -12.33
CA LYS A 211 14.35 6.48 -13.05
C LYS A 211 15.64 7.07 -12.46
N VAL A 212 15.61 8.34 -12.05
CA VAL A 212 16.74 8.97 -11.33
C VAL A 212 17.03 8.24 -10.02
N LEU A 213 16.01 7.96 -9.20
CA LEU A 213 16.15 7.18 -7.96
C LEU A 213 16.62 5.73 -8.17
N GLU A 214 16.46 5.17 -9.37
CA GLU A 214 16.98 3.84 -9.73
C GLU A 214 18.45 3.93 -10.20
N VAL A 215 18.80 4.95 -10.99
CA VAL A 215 20.19 5.26 -11.38
C VAL A 215 21.05 5.63 -10.16
N GLU A 216 20.50 6.35 -9.18
CA GLU A 216 21.18 6.67 -7.92
C GLU A 216 21.55 5.40 -7.14
N LYS A 217 20.61 4.46 -6.96
CA LYS A 217 20.88 3.16 -6.31
C LYS A 217 21.90 2.31 -7.08
N LEU A 218 21.82 2.30 -8.41
CA LEU A 218 22.83 1.62 -9.24
C LEU A 218 24.21 2.28 -9.06
N SER A 219 24.26 3.61 -8.91
CA SER A 219 25.50 4.35 -8.62
C SER A 219 26.03 4.11 -7.20
N GLU A 220 25.16 3.80 -6.23
CA GLU A 220 25.55 3.35 -4.89
C GLU A 220 26.16 1.94 -4.94
N THR A 221 25.48 0.97 -5.55
CA THR A 221 26.01 -0.41 -5.68
C THR A 221 27.30 -0.49 -6.51
N ILE A 222 27.51 0.41 -7.49
CA ILE A 222 28.79 0.52 -8.20
C ILE A 222 29.91 0.93 -7.24
N LYS A 223 29.69 1.92 -6.35
CA LYS A 223 30.70 2.34 -5.35
C LYS A 223 31.01 1.23 -4.36
N GLU A 224 29.99 0.51 -3.88
CA GLU A 224 30.19 -0.66 -3.00
C GLU A 224 31.06 -1.74 -3.66
N LEU A 225 30.87 -1.96 -4.97
CA LEU A 225 31.70 -2.88 -5.76
C LEU A 225 33.11 -2.33 -6.01
N GLU A 226 33.28 -1.04 -6.26
CA GLU A 226 34.60 -0.39 -6.39
C GLU A 226 35.41 -0.49 -5.08
N GLU A 227 34.78 -0.25 -3.93
CA GLU A 227 35.39 -0.45 -2.61
C GLU A 227 35.71 -1.93 -2.36
N ALA A 228 34.82 -2.86 -2.72
CA ALA A 228 35.08 -4.29 -2.61
C ALA A 228 36.26 -4.74 -3.49
N ILE A 229 36.40 -4.19 -4.70
CA ILE A 229 37.54 -4.43 -5.60
C ILE A 229 38.84 -3.84 -5.01
N LEU A 230 38.79 -2.63 -4.43
CA LEU A 230 39.95 -2.02 -3.78
C LEU A 230 40.44 -2.88 -2.60
N ASN A 231 39.52 -3.30 -1.73
CA ASN A 231 39.81 -4.18 -0.59
C ASN A 231 40.31 -5.56 -1.06
N GLY A 232 39.74 -6.11 -2.13
CA GLY A 232 40.23 -7.33 -2.78
C GLY A 232 41.65 -7.19 -3.33
N GLY A 233 42.00 -6.02 -3.87
CA GLY A 233 43.35 -5.68 -4.30
C GLY A 233 44.37 -5.63 -3.15
N VAL A 234 43.98 -5.08 -2.00
CA VAL A 234 44.80 -5.10 -0.77
C VAL A 234 45.02 -6.53 -0.29
N ALA A 235 43.97 -7.36 -0.25
CA ALA A 235 44.08 -8.77 0.13
C ALA A 235 44.93 -9.60 -0.86
N ALA A 236 44.82 -9.34 -2.17
CA ALA A 236 45.64 -9.98 -3.18
C ALA A 236 47.14 -9.59 -3.05
N ASN A 237 47.43 -8.36 -2.62
CA ASN A 237 48.80 -7.92 -2.33
C ASN A 237 49.38 -8.63 -1.11
N THR A 238 48.65 -8.71 0.02
CA THR A 238 49.16 -9.43 1.21
C THR A 238 49.35 -10.92 0.95
N ILE A 239 48.48 -11.57 0.16
CA ILE A 239 48.68 -12.94 -0.31
C ILE A 239 49.96 -13.07 -1.17
N ARG A 240 50.26 -12.09 -2.03
CA ARG A 240 51.50 -12.06 -2.81
C ARG A 240 52.74 -11.89 -1.92
N ASP A 241 52.66 -11.07 -0.88
CA ASP A 241 53.74 -10.87 0.09
C ASP A 241 53.99 -12.13 0.94
N TYR A 242 52.95 -12.77 1.47
CA TYR A 242 53.10 -14.06 2.16
C TYR A 242 53.65 -15.15 1.23
N LYS A 243 53.23 -15.19 -0.03
CA LYS A 243 53.79 -16.13 -1.03
C LYS A 243 55.28 -15.88 -1.29
N ARG A 244 55.73 -14.61 -1.26
CA ARG A 244 57.16 -14.26 -1.33
C ARG A 244 57.91 -14.75 -0.10
N GLN A 245 57.42 -14.43 1.11
CA GLN A 245 58.02 -14.89 2.38
C GLN A 245 58.12 -16.42 2.48
N ILE A 246 57.09 -17.15 2.05
CA ILE A 246 57.09 -18.62 2.01
C ILE A 246 58.14 -19.14 1.02
N SER A 247 58.40 -18.42 -0.08
CA SER A 247 59.44 -18.79 -1.05
C SER A 247 60.84 -18.55 -0.47
N GLU A 248 61.06 -17.39 0.15
CA GLU A 248 62.29 -17.01 0.85
C GLU A 248 62.63 -18.04 1.96
N LEU A 249 61.70 -18.32 2.87
CA LEU A 249 61.84 -19.32 3.94
C LEU A 249 62.09 -20.75 3.41
N ASN A 250 61.55 -21.09 2.23
CA ASN A 250 61.77 -22.40 1.61
C ASN A 250 63.18 -22.51 0.99
N ASP A 251 63.73 -21.43 0.46
CA ASP A 251 65.13 -21.40 -0.01
C ASP A 251 66.13 -21.33 1.15
N GLU A 252 65.83 -20.60 2.22
CA GLU A 252 66.56 -20.67 3.50
C GLU A 252 66.57 -22.10 4.05
N LYS A 253 65.40 -22.75 4.13
CA LYS A 253 65.28 -24.16 4.50
C LYS A 253 66.15 -25.05 3.62
N ARG A 254 66.11 -24.89 2.29
CA ARG A 254 66.98 -25.64 1.37
C ARG A 254 68.47 -25.38 1.62
N THR A 255 68.89 -24.19 2.04
CA THR A 255 70.29 -23.95 2.46
C THR A 255 70.63 -24.63 3.77
N LEU A 256 69.77 -24.54 4.78
CA LEU A 256 69.94 -25.18 6.08
C LEU A 256 69.93 -26.72 5.98
N GLU A 257 69.12 -27.30 5.09
CA GLU A 257 69.11 -28.75 4.82
C GLU A 257 70.44 -29.21 4.20
N ARG A 258 71.03 -28.43 3.28
CA ARG A 258 72.37 -28.69 2.72
C ARG A 258 73.47 -28.51 3.77
N GLU A 259 73.33 -27.58 4.71
CA GLU A 259 74.28 -27.38 5.81
C GLU A 259 74.19 -28.49 6.85
N LEU A 260 73.00 -28.86 7.26
CA LEU A 260 72.73 -30.00 8.13
C LEU A 260 73.23 -31.32 7.50
N ALA A 261 73.14 -31.48 6.18
CA ALA A 261 73.76 -32.59 5.46
C ALA A 261 75.29 -32.54 5.51
N ARG A 262 75.91 -31.38 5.24
CA ARG A 262 77.37 -31.17 5.37
C ARG A 262 77.86 -31.46 6.80
N ILE A 263 77.15 -30.96 7.81
CA ILE A 263 77.45 -31.16 9.23
C ILE A 263 77.28 -32.63 9.64
N LYS A 264 76.23 -33.33 9.17
CA LYS A 264 76.09 -34.79 9.37
C LYS A 264 77.27 -35.57 8.78
N VAL A 265 77.73 -35.21 7.58
CA VAL A 265 78.91 -35.85 6.97
C VAL A 265 80.18 -35.56 7.78
N SER A 266 80.42 -34.34 8.25
CA SER A 266 81.57 -34.05 9.12
C SER A 266 81.47 -34.72 10.49
N ALA A 267 80.28 -34.79 11.10
CA ALA A 267 80.06 -35.46 12.36
C ALA A 267 80.27 -36.97 12.24
N ASN A 268 79.78 -37.60 11.17
CA ASN A 268 80.04 -39.02 10.87
C ASN A 268 81.55 -39.27 10.63
N ARG A 269 82.26 -38.36 9.96
CA ARG A 269 83.73 -38.44 9.80
C ARG A 269 84.45 -38.36 11.15
N VAL A 270 84.10 -37.40 12.01
CA VAL A 270 84.67 -37.27 13.37
C VAL A 270 84.36 -38.51 14.20
N ALA A 271 83.11 -39.00 14.20
CA ALA A 271 82.74 -40.22 14.89
C ALA A 271 83.50 -41.45 14.38
N THR A 272 83.83 -41.51 13.08
CA THR A 272 84.67 -42.56 12.50
C THR A 272 86.13 -42.44 12.93
N VAL A 273 86.68 -41.22 13.03
CA VAL A 273 88.03 -40.98 13.56
C VAL A 273 88.10 -41.40 15.02
N VAL A 274 87.19 -40.93 15.88
CA VAL A 274 87.13 -41.32 17.30
C VAL A 274 86.91 -42.83 17.45
N ALA A 275 86.07 -43.47 16.62
CA ALA A 275 85.92 -44.92 16.65
C ALA A 275 87.19 -45.69 16.24
N ASN A 276 88.11 -45.08 15.48
CA ASN A 276 89.44 -45.63 15.21
C ASN A 276 90.44 -45.34 16.35
N GLU A 277 90.37 -44.19 17.00
CA GLU A 277 91.17 -43.88 18.21
C GLU A 277 90.89 -44.82 19.38
N TRP A 278 89.69 -45.42 19.43
CA TRP A 278 89.27 -46.42 20.43
C TRP A 278 89.63 -47.86 20.05
N LYS A 279 90.50 -48.05 19.05
CA LYS A 279 91.07 -49.35 18.69
C LYS A 279 92.45 -49.55 19.32
N ASP A 280 92.67 -50.77 19.79
CA ASP A 280 93.96 -51.28 20.26
C ASP A 280 94.93 -51.52 19.09
N GLU A 281 96.22 -51.76 19.36
CA GLU A 281 97.30 -51.97 18.37
C GLU A 281 97.01 -53.10 17.35
N ASN A 282 96.04 -53.98 17.67
CA ASN A 282 95.56 -55.07 16.83
C ASN A 282 94.27 -54.73 16.04
N ASP A 283 94.01 -53.44 15.78
CA ASP A 283 92.86 -52.88 15.04
C ASP A 283 91.47 -53.27 15.62
N LYS A 284 91.44 -53.66 16.90
CA LYS A 284 90.26 -54.13 17.63
C LYS A 284 89.74 -53.04 18.55
N VAL A 285 88.49 -52.64 18.38
CA VAL A 285 87.80 -51.72 19.30
C VAL A 285 87.83 -52.30 20.70
N MET A 286 88.32 -51.53 21.68
CA MET A 286 88.49 -51.98 23.07
C MET A 286 87.13 -52.40 23.64
N PRO A 287 86.87 -53.70 23.92
CA PRO A 287 85.50 -54.17 24.12
C PRO A 287 84.85 -53.53 25.35
N VAL A 288 83.67 -52.93 25.18
CA VAL A 288 82.90 -52.28 26.28
C VAL A 288 82.76 -53.21 27.49
N LYS A 289 82.64 -54.53 27.26
CA LYS A 289 82.65 -55.55 28.31
C LYS A 289 83.94 -55.54 29.15
N ARG A 290 85.13 -55.49 28.54
CA ARG A 290 86.41 -55.40 29.25
C ARG A 290 86.52 -54.10 30.03
N TRP A 291 86.17 -52.97 29.44
CA TRP A 291 86.20 -51.68 30.15
C TRP A 291 85.25 -51.67 31.36
N LEU A 292 84.07 -52.29 31.25
CA LEU A 292 83.15 -52.48 32.38
C LEU A 292 83.70 -53.47 33.43
N GLU A 293 84.46 -54.49 33.02
CA GLU A 293 85.12 -55.46 33.91
C GLU A 293 86.31 -54.82 34.65
N GLU A 294 87.14 -54.02 33.99
CA GLU A 294 88.21 -53.21 34.59
C GLU A 294 87.66 -52.16 35.56
N ARG A 295 86.64 -51.41 35.13
CA ARG A 295 85.93 -50.45 36.00
C ARG A 295 85.34 -51.15 37.24
N ARG A 296 84.80 -52.37 37.09
CA ARG A 296 84.28 -53.18 38.20
C ARG A 296 85.40 -53.69 39.11
N LEU A 297 86.56 -54.08 38.57
CA LEU A 297 87.74 -54.46 39.35
C LEU A 297 88.25 -53.28 40.19
N LEU A 298 88.50 -52.13 39.55
CA LEU A 298 88.95 -50.90 40.24
C LEU A 298 87.96 -50.45 41.32
N GLN A 299 86.65 -50.54 41.05
CA GLN A 299 85.62 -50.21 42.04
C GLN A 299 85.61 -51.20 43.22
N ALA A 300 85.87 -52.49 42.99
CA ALA A 300 86.00 -53.50 44.05
C ALA A 300 87.30 -53.35 44.85
N GLU A 301 88.41 -52.97 44.22
CA GLU A 301 89.67 -52.66 44.91
C GLU A 301 89.55 -51.40 45.77
N MET A 302 88.92 -50.34 45.25
CA MET A 302 88.63 -49.14 46.04
C MET A 302 87.75 -49.46 47.26
N GLN A 303 86.81 -50.40 47.16
CA GLN A 303 86.05 -50.85 48.33
C GLN A 303 86.93 -51.64 49.31
N LYS A 304 87.76 -52.58 48.86
CA LYS A 304 88.74 -53.28 49.73
C LYS A 304 89.67 -52.31 50.46
N LEU A 305 90.05 -51.20 49.82
CA LEU A 305 90.86 -50.15 50.45
C LEU A 305 90.09 -49.38 51.54
N LYS A 306 88.80 -49.07 51.31
CA LYS A 306 87.93 -48.50 52.35
C LYS A 306 87.74 -49.46 53.54
N ASP A 307 87.54 -50.74 53.27
CA ASP A 307 87.37 -51.75 54.31
C ASP A 307 88.64 -51.93 55.15
N LYS A 308 89.83 -51.92 54.50
CA LYS A 308 91.14 -51.88 55.19
C LYS A 308 91.30 -50.62 56.04
N LEU A 309 90.94 -49.45 55.52
CA LEU A 309 90.99 -48.19 56.27
C LEU A 309 90.09 -48.26 57.53
N ALA A 310 88.86 -48.76 57.39
CA ALA A 310 87.93 -48.93 58.50
C ALA A 310 88.35 -50.01 59.52
N ILE A 311 89.25 -50.94 59.16
CA ILE A 311 89.95 -51.83 60.11
C ILE A 311 91.06 -51.06 60.83
N SER A 312 91.90 -50.33 60.09
CA SER A 312 93.00 -49.53 60.64
C SER A 312 92.50 -48.47 61.64
N GLU A 313 91.39 -47.79 61.33
CA GLU A 313 90.76 -46.84 62.27
C GLU A 313 90.32 -47.50 63.58
N ARG A 314 89.79 -48.73 63.52
CA ARG A 314 89.39 -49.47 64.72
C ARG A 314 90.60 -49.96 65.52
N ALA A 315 91.67 -50.36 64.84
CA ALA A 315 92.94 -50.69 65.48
C ALA A 315 93.52 -49.48 66.22
N THR A 316 93.66 -48.31 65.56
CA THR A 316 94.18 -47.10 66.22
C THR A 316 93.27 -46.58 67.34
N LYS A 317 91.95 -46.74 67.23
CA LYS A 317 91.00 -46.42 68.32
C LYS A 317 91.17 -47.38 69.52
N ALA A 318 91.43 -48.66 69.29
CA ALA A 318 91.72 -49.63 70.35
C ALA A 318 93.09 -49.38 70.99
N GLU A 319 94.14 -49.09 70.20
CA GLU A 319 95.46 -48.70 70.69
C GLU A 319 95.40 -47.42 71.53
N ALA A 320 94.59 -46.43 71.15
CA ALA A 320 94.36 -45.23 71.95
C ALA A 320 93.73 -45.57 73.31
N GLN A 321 92.70 -46.42 73.35
CA GLN A 321 92.10 -46.89 74.60
C GLN A 321 93.08 -47.66 75.49
N VAL A 322 93.98 -48.48 74.91
CA VAL A 322 95.04 -49.17 75.66
C VAL A 322 96.07 -48.15 76.18
N LYS A 323 96.49 -47.20 75.36
CA LYS A 323 97.42 -46.12 75.71
C LYS A 323 96.88 -45.28 76.87
N ASP A 324 95.59 -44.95 76.89
CA ASP A 324 94.99 -44.16 77.97
C ASP A 324 94.78 -45.00 79.25
N LYS A 325 94.46 -46.30 79.14
CA LYS A 325 94.50 -47.23 80.30
C LYS A 325 95.91 -47.35 80.90
N LEU A 326 96.96 -47.33 80.07
CA LEU A 326 98.35 -47.34 80.53
C LEU A 326 98.76 -46.01 81.17
N LYS A 327 98.37 -44.86 80.61
CA LYS A 327 98.57 -43.54 81.24
C LYS A 327 97.92 -43.45 82.63
N LEU A 328 96.69 -43.97 82.78
CA LEU A 328 95.99 -43.99 84.07
C LEU A 328 96.75 -44.80 85.10
N ARG A 329 97.20 -46.02 84.74
CA ARG A 329 98.06 -46.85 85.62
C ARG A 329 99.37 -46.16 85.98
N LEU A 330 99.99 -45.45 85.03
CA LEU A 330 101.23 -44.70 85.28
C LEU A 330 101.01 -43.61 86.35
N LYS A 331 99.96 -42.79 86.20
CA LYS A 331 99.60 -41.76 87.18
C LYS A 331 99.39 -42.32 88.58
N THR A 332 98.63 -43.42 88.72
CA THR A 332 98.38 -44.04 90.03
C THR A 332 99.68 -44.54 90.69
N LEU A 333 100.67 -44.99 89.91
CA LEU A 333 102.00 -45.35 90.43
C LEU A 333 102.83 -44.12 90.81
N GLU A 334 102.81 -43.06 90.00
CA GLU A 334 103.48 -41.78 90.30
C GLU A 334 102.92 -41.10 91.57
N GLU A 335 101.61 -41.21 91.79
CA GLU A 335 100.91 -40.72 92.99
C GLU A 335 101.25 -41.59 94.22
N GLY A 336 101.25 -42.92 94.07
CA GLY A 336 101.64 -43.85 95.13
C GLY A 336 103.09 -43.67 95.60
N LEU A 337 104.03 -43.44 94.67
CA LEU A 337 105.46 -43.29 94.98
C LEU A 337 105.76 -41.98 95.76
N LYS A 338 105.05 -40.89 95.45
CA LYS A 338 105.23 -39.59 96.13
C LYS A 338 104.82 -39.63 97.60
N ASN A 339 103.83 -40.44 97.95
CA ASN A 339 103.31 -40.54 99.32
C ASN A 339 104.15 -41.43 100.25
N ALA A 340 105.16 -42.14 99.73
CA ALA A 340 105.93 -43.14 100.46
C ALA A 340 107.30 -42.67 100.99
N SER A 341 107.65 -41.38 100.85
CA SER A 341 109.02 -40.87 101.02
C SER A 341 109.32 -40.16 102.36
N LEU A 342 108.47 -40.30 103.38
CA LEU A 342 108.67 -39.72 104.71
C LEU A 342 108.40 -40.75 105.82
N PHE A 343 109.40 -40.97 106.67
CA PHE A 343 109.40 -41.84 107.87
C PHE A 343 109.19 -43.35 107.68
N SER A 344 110.30 -44.04 107.44
CA SER A 344 110.48 -45.47 107.75
C SER A 344 110.68 -45.68 109.26
N ILE A 345 110.13 -46.75 109.86
CA ILE A 345 110.77 -47.54 110.94
C ILE A 345 110.00 -48.85 111.29
N ASN A 346 110.77 -49.94 111.46
CA ASN A 346 110.53 -51.18 112.23
C ASN A 346 109.54 -52.32 111.86
N THR A 347 110.08 -53.53 112.07
CA THR A 347 109.50 -54.78 112.63
C THR A 347 108.47 -55.64 111.88
N ASN A 348 108.98 -56.78 111.35
CA ASN A 348 108.76 -58.16 111.82
C ASN A 348 107.37 -58.86 111.81
N GLU A 349 107.47 -60.19 111.64
CA GLU A 349 106.48 -61.27 111.85
C GLU A 349 105.29 -61.37 110.84
N SER A 350 104.95 -62.53 110.25
CA SER A 350 104.51 -63.86 110.77
C SER A 350 103.01 -63.86 111.20
N HIS A 351 102.16 -64.86 110.90
CA HIS A 351 102.33 -66.27 110.47
C HIS A 351 101.12 -66.75 109.59
N LYS A 352 101.25 -67.80 108.74
CA LYS A 352 100.69 -69.18 108.89
C LYS A 352 99.21 -69.27 109.38
N ASN A 353 98.31 -70.17 108.90
CA ASN A 353 98.44 -71.29 107.94
C ASN A 353 97.08 -71.91 107.50
N ALA A 354 97.18 -72.88 106.57
CA ALA A 354 96.39 -74.13 106.47
C ALA A 354 95.01 -74.20 105.75
N LYS A 355 95.00 -75.02 104.67
CA LYS A 355 94.02 -76.09 104.30
C LYS A 355 92.56 -75.67 103.99
N SER A 356 91.76 -76.40 103.20
CA SER A 356 91.88 -77.42 102.13
C SER A 356 90.48 -77.48 101.46
N SER A 357 90.15 -78.13 100.33
CA SER A 357 90.58 -79.40 99.71
C SER A 357 90.01 -79.50 98.27
N ASN A 358 90.32 -80.58 97.53
CA ASN A 358 89.79 -80.86 96.18
C ASN A 358 88.29 -81.26 96.18
N PHE A 359 87.59 -81.19 95.04
CA PHE A 359 86.96 -82.35 94.34
C PHE A 359 86.36 -81.98 92.94
N PHE A 360 86.00 -83.02 92.16
CA PHE A 360 85.57 -83.09 90.74
C PHE A 360 84.19 -82.43 90.43
N GLY A 361 83.68 -82.27 89.18
CA GLY A 361 84.24 -82.45 87.82
C GLY A 361 83.20 -82.79 86.70
N ILE A 362 83.61 -82.66 85.41
CA ILE A 362 83.29 -83.55 84.23
C ILE A 362 81.90 -83.50 83.47
N LEU A 363 81.96 -83.22 82.14
CA LEU A 363 81.04 -83.54 80.98
C LEU A 363 79.56 -83.03 80.99
N SER A 364 78.88 -82.67 79.86
CA SER A 364 78.53 -83.48 78.67
C SER A 364 77.97 -82.64 77.45
N SER A 365 77.10 -83.18 76.58
CA SER A 365 76.95 -82.80 75.13
C SER A 365 75.51 -82.66 74.51
N ASN A 366 75.44 -82.14 73.27
CA ASN A 366 74.33 -82.13 72.27
C ASN A 366 73.08 -81.25 72.53
N THR A 367 72.55 -80.45 71.58
CA THR A 367 71.57 -80.82 70.49
C THR A 367 71.07 -79.54 69.72
N ARG A 368 70.20 -79.54 68.68
CA ARG A 368 70.05 -80.34 67.42
C ARG A 368 68.85 -79.84 66.51
N ALA A 369 69.12 -79.22 65.33
CA ALA A 369 68.16 -79.00 64.20
C ALA A 369 66.98 -77.97 64.42
N LYS A 370 66.08 -77.54 63.49
CA LYS A 370 65.92 -77.65 62.00
C LYS A 370 64.89 -76.59 61.45
N GLU A 371 64.88 -76.35 60.13
CA GLU A 371 63.78 -75.95 59.19
C GLU A 371 62.40 -75.40 59.68
N ARG A 372 61.94 -74.33 58.97
CA ARG A 372 60.55 -73.99 58.51
C ARG A 372 59.49 -73.22 59.35
N SER A 373 58.97 -72.18 58.67
CA SER A 373 57.53 -71.83 58.46
C SER A 373 56.74 -70.86 59.36
N MET A 374 56.07 -69.92 58.65
CA MET A 374 54.77 -69.26 58.92
C MET A 374 54.63 -68.22 60.04
N SER A 375 54.59 -66.93 59.65
CA SER A 375 53.42 -66.02 59.88
C SER A 375 53.60 -64.64 59.21
N GLN A 376 52.48 -63.97 58.92
CA GLN A 376 52.35 -62.53 58.58
C GLN A 376 51.62 -61.82 59.78
N PRO A 377 51.28 -60.50 59.81
CA PRO A 377 51.39 -59.46 58.77
C PRO A 377 51.80 -58.03 59.25
N ARG A 378 51.67 -57.06 58.31
CA ARG A 378 51.49 -55.58 58.48
C ARG A 378 52.71 -54.70 58.86
N GLY A 379 52.93 -53.66 58.06
CA GLY A 379 53.82 -52.51 58.37
C GLY A 379 54.20 -51.70 57.13
N SER A 380 53.63 -50.50 57.00
CA SER A 380 53.88 -49.46 55.97
C SER A 380 55.33 -48.89 56.01
N THR A 381 55.88 -48.11 55.05
CA THR A 381 55.31 -47.19 54.02
C THR A 381 56.38 -46.76 52.98
N ILE A 382 56.00 -46.05 51.89
CA ILE A 382 56.83 -45.14 51.03
C ILE A 382 57.96 -45.82 50.22
N THR A 383 57.93 -46.06 48.89
CA THR A 383 57.57 -45.29 47.66
C THR A 383 58.61 -44.28 47.11
N LYS A 384 59.06 -44.48 45.84
CA LYS A 384 59.05 -43.47 44.74
C LYS A 384 59.62 -44.00 43.40
N SER A 385 59.26 -43.29 42.32
CA SER A 385 59.63 -43.50 40.88
C SER A 385 58.96 -44.70 40.17
N PRO A 386 58.82 -44.70 38.82
CA PRO A 386 59.20 -43.67 37.83
C PRO A 386 58.01 -43.06 37.04
N MET A 387 58.29 -42.22 36.03
CA MET A 387 57.33 -41.63 35.09
C MET A 387 57.00 -42.56 33.91
N GLN A 388 55.82 -42.40 33.29
CA GLN A 388 55.58 -42.72 31.87
C GLN A 388 54.43 -41.89 31.26
N MET A 389 54.22 -42.02 29.95
CA MET A 389 53.35 -41.16 29.09
C MET A 389 51.84 -41.48 29.21
N LEU A 390 50.94 -40.54 28.87
CA LEU A 390 50.17 -40.49 27.59
C LEU A 390 49.04 -39.42 27.64
N ASP A 391 48.23 -39.35 26.57
CA ASP A 391 47.39 -38.25 26.07
C ASP A 391 46.06 -37.89 26.77
N GLU A 392 45.63 -36.66 26.43
CA GLU A 392 44.26 -36.18 26.10
C GLU A 392 43.11 -35.98 27.13
N LYS A 393 42.44 -34.83 26.87
CA LYS A 393 41.00 -34.49 26.94
C LYS A 393 40.35 -33.89 28.22
N GLN A 394 39.80 -32.69 27.95
CA GLN A 394 38.50 -32.13 28.38
C GLN A 394 38.30 -31.56 29.80
N MET A 395 38.09 -30.23 29.80
CA MET A 395 37.13 -29.44 30.61
C MET A 395 37.32 -29.37 32.15
N ALA A 396 36.98 -28.28 32.86
CA ALA A 396 36.77 -26.86 32.52
C ALA A 396 36.65 -26.06 33.86
N VAL A 397 36.38 -24.74 33.77
CA VAL A 397 35.81 -23.86 34.82
C VAL A 397 36.74 -23.37 35.94
N ASN A 398 36.90 -22.03 35.99
CA ASN A 398 37.29 -21.14 37.12
C ASN A 398 38.66 -21.39 37.81
N ALA A 399 39.36 -20.45 38.43
CA ALA A 399 39.46 -18.98 38.56
C ALA A 399 40.56 -18.79 39.66
N GLU A 400 41.09 -17.65 40.08
CA GLU A 400 40.91 -16.22 39.79
C GLU A 400 42.20 -15.49 40.20
N MET A 401 42.69 -14.49 39.47
CA MET A 401 43.30 -13.28 40.06
C MET A 401 43.55 -12.18 39.01
N ASN A 402 43.69 -10.94 39.48
CA ASN A 402 43.46 -9.70 38.71
C ASN A 402 44.63 -8.70 38.89
N PRO A 403 44.66 -7.48 38.27
CA PRO A 403 45.79 -7.14 37.40
C PRO A 403 46.64 -5.92 37.86
N ILE A 404 47.71 -5.66 37.09
CA ILE A 404 48.65 -4.54 37.28
C ILE A 404 48.26 -3.33 36.40
N ASN A 405 48.78 -2.15 36.76
CA ASN A 405 48.20 -0.84 36.51
C ASN A 405 48.95 0.01 35.44
N SER A 406 48.32 1.11 34.99
CA SER A 406 48.91 2.35 34.42
C SER A 406 49.50 2.35 32.97
N LEU A 407 49.65 3.50 32.26
CA LEU A 407 48.75 4.66 32.03
C LEU A 407 49.29 5.60 30.90
N LYS A 408 48.40 6.28 30.15
CA LYS A 408 48.59 7.52 29.30
C LYS A 408 49.51 7.45 28.04
N LYS A 409 48.93 7.75 26.85
CA LYS A 409 49.17 9.01 26.08
C LYS A 409 48.31 9.18 24.81
N LYS A 410 47.66 10.36 24.72
CA LYS A 410 47.28 11.20 23.54
C LYS A 410 46.43 10.66 22.35
N ASN A 411 45.32 11.40 22.14
CA ASN A 411 44.48 11.73 20.97
C ASN A 411 45.23 11.91 19.61
N PRO A 412 44.57 11.96 18.40
CA PRO A 412 43.14 12.31 18.18
C PRO A 412 42.30 11.59 17.09
N ILE A 413 40.97 11.67 17.27
CA ILE A 413 39.87 11.91 16.29
C ILE A 413 39.95 11.26 14.89
N SER A 414 39.12 10.23 14.63
CA SER A 414 37.94 10.31 13.73
C SER A 414 37.13 8.99 13.70
N GLU A 415 35.83 9.11 13.37
CA GLU A 415 34.81 8.11 12.97
C GLU A 415 35.04 6.59 13.14
N SER A 416 34.14 5.92 13.90
CA SER A 416 33.41 4.73 13.40
C SER A 416 32.20 4.35 14.29
N LEU A 417 31.13 3.90 13.63
CA LEU A 417 29.82 3.39 14.12
C LEU A 417 29.81 2.46 15.36
N SER A 418 28.78 2.60 16.23
CA SER A 418 27.94 1.45 16.68
C SER A 418 26.71 1.76 17.57
N LYS A 419 25.55 1.27 17.11
CA LYS A 419 24.46 0.59 17.88
C LYS A 419 23.74 1.32 19.03
N LYS A 420 22.49 1.75 18.77
CA LYS A 420 21.20 1.38 19.45
C LYS A 420 20.10 2.37 19.01
N SER A 421 19.13 1.97 18.18
CA SER A 421 17.93 1.21 18.54
C SER A 421 16.91 1.99 19.39
N LEU A 422 16.09 2.82 18.74
CA LEU A 422 14.71 3.10 19.16
C LEU A 422 13.76 2.95 17.97
N TRP A 423 12.52 2.55 18.27
CA TRP A 423 11.41 2.29 17.36
C TRP A 423 10.60 3.60 17.16
N ALA A 424 9.78 3.81 16.12
CA ALA A 424 9.65 3.19 14.80
C ALA A 424 8.65 4.04 13.97
N SER A 425 8.63 3.90 12.64
CA SER A 425 7.39 4.03 11.86
C SER A 425 7.46 3.20 10.58
N ARG A 426 6.31 2.82 10.02
CA ARG A 426 6.18 1.77 8.99
C ARG A 426 6.23 2.37 7.59
N ASN A 427 7.05 1.78 6.73
CA ASN A 427 6.92 1.91 5.27
C ASN A 427 6.65 0.52 4.68
N LYS A 428 5.75 0.41 3.70
CA LYS A 428 5.51 -0.84 2.93
C LYS A 428 6.06 -0.64 1.52
N VAL A 429 6.81 -1.63 1.04
CA VAL A 429 7.70 -1.52 -0.13
C VAL A 429 7.28 -2.49 -1.25
N THR A 430 7.63 -2.12 -2.50
CA THR A 430 7.59 -2.78 -3.83
C THR A 430 7.37 -4.30 -3.92
N GLY A 431 6.85 -4.90 -4.99
CA GLY A 431 7.28 -4.88 -6.41
C GLY A 431 6.95 -6.27 -7.04
N ASN A 432 7.18 -6.64 -8.31
CA ASN A 432 8.02 -6.11 -9.41
C ASN A 432 7.54 -6.64 -10.81
N SER A 433 8.17 -6.14 -11.89
CA SER A 433 8.34 -6.63 -13.30
C SER A 433 7.83 -8.03 -13.74
N GLY A 434 7.50 -8.28 -15.03
CA GLY A 434 7.52 -7.46 -16.27
C GLY A 434 7.76 -8.30 -17.56
N LYS A 435 7.87 -7.64 -18.75
CA LYS A 435 8.28 -8.20 -20.09
C LYS A 435 7.28 -9.15 -20.82
N GLU A 436 7.26 -9.37 -22.15
CA GLU A 436 7.94 -8.81 -23.37
C GLU A 436 7.26 -9.32 -24.70
N ASN A 437 7.54 -8.70 -25.87
CA ASN A 437 7.11 -9.04 -27.28
C ASN A 437 5.60 -8.87 -27.62
N ALA A 438 5.13 -8.24 -28.72
CA ALA A 438 5.51 -8.12 -30.16
C ALA A 438 4.84 -9.18 -31.07
N GLY A 439 4.21 -8.86 -32.22
CA GLY A 439 3.88 -7.55 -32.82
C GLY A 439 3.25 -7.67 -34.24
N THR A 440 3.01 -6.54 -34.93
CA THR A 440 2.56 -6.39 -36.36
C THR A 440 1.14 -6.86 -36.73
N ASN A 441 0.48 -6.45 -37.83
CA ASN A 441 0.38 -5.18 -38.61
C ASN A 441 -0.71 -5.36 -39.72
N LYS A 442 -1.17 -4.28 -40.39
CA LYS A 442 -2.08 -4.21 -41.58
C LYS A 442 -3.59 -4.40 -41.30
N ASN A 443 -4.53 -3.93 -42.14
CA ASN A 443 -4.74 -2.66 -42.89
C ASN A 443 -6.09 -2.75 -43.65
N ALA A 444 -6.64 -1.60 -44.09
CA ALA A 444 -7.59 -1.44 -45.22
C ALA A 444 -9.06 -1.95 -45.07
N MET A 445 -10.10 -1.37 -45.71
CA MET A 445 -10.29 -0.04 -46.34
C MET A 445 -11.79 0.25 -46.69
N VAL A 446 -12.28 1.47 -46.37
CA VAL A 446 -13.35 2.30 -47.03
C VAL A 446 -14.70 1.69 -47.49
N ASN A 447 -15.81 2.18 -46.92
CA ASN A 447 -16.87 3.06 -47.51
C ASN A 447 -17.91 3.38 -46.39
N ASP A 448 -18.37 4.58 -46.05
CA ASP A 448 -18.88 5.74 -46.83
C ASP A 448 -20.26 5.44 -47.48
N LYS A 449 -21.40 6.07 -47.15
CA LYS A 449 -21.80 7.17 -46.21
C LYS A 449 -22.88 6.62 -45.20
N ILE A 450 -23.71 7.32 -44.41
CA ILE A 450 -24.39 8.65 -44.39
C ILE A 450 -24.47 9.20 -42.94
N GLN A 451 -24.84 10.47 -42.77
CA GLN A 451 -24.94 11.23 -41.50
C GLN A 451 -26.12 10.82 -40.60
N ASN A 452 -25.92 10.90 -39.28
CA ASN A 452 -26.73 11.78 -38.42
C ASN A 452 -26.03 12.13 -37.11
N LYS A 453 -26.52 13.18 -36.45
CA LYS A 453 -25.93 13.84 -35.28
C LYS A 453 -26.55 13.29 -33.98
N ASP A 454 -25.73 13.06 -32.95
CA ASP A 454 -25.85 13.61 -31.58
C ASP A 454 -25.17 12.72 -30.51
N GLU A 455 -24.97 13.28 -29.32
CA GLU A 455 -24.08 12.78 -28.26
C GLU A 455 -24.67 11.60 -27.46
N VAL A 456 -23.90 10.52 -27.26
CA VAL A 456 -24.14 9.56 -26.17
C VAL A 456 -22.83 9.11 -25.52
N THR A 457 -22.76 9.29 -24.21
CA THR A 457 -21.75 8.72 -23.31
C THR A 457 -21.85 7.19 -23.26
N GLU A 458 -20.81 6.45 -23.65
CA GLU A 458 -20.70 5.03 -23.32
C GLU A 458 -19.62 4.76 -22.26
N MET A 459 -20.07 4.17 -21.15
CA MET A 459 -19.24 3.55 -20.12
C MET A 459 -19.43 2.03 -20.22
N GLY A 460 -18.38 1.31 -20.62
CA GLY A 460 -18.39 -0.14 -20.71
C GLY A 460 -16.97 -0.71 -20.87
N ASN A 461 -16.69 -1.98 -20.52
CA ASN A 461 -17.54 -2.98 -19.90
C ASN A 461 -16.73 -3.90 -18.97
N THR A 462 -17.38 -4.47 -17.95
CA THR A 462 -16.82 -5.52 -17.08
C THR A 462 -17.02 -6.91 -17.70
N THR A 463 -15.92 -7.59 -18.03
CA THR A 463 -15.81 -9.05 -18.26
C THR A 463 -14.37 -9.48 -17.89
N GLY A 464 -14.08 -10.74 -17.52
CA GLY A 464 -14.92 -11.92 -17.29
C GLY A 464 -14.11 -13.01 -16.56
N ILE A 465 -14.78 -14.04 -16.02
CA ILE A 465 -14.18 -15.06 -15.13
C ILE A 465 -13.49 -16.18 -15.93
N THR A 466 -12.27 -16.57 -15.52
CA THR A 466 -11.63 -17.92 -15.62
C THR A 466 -10.30 -17.85 -14.84
N GLY A 467 -9.78 -18.85 -14.10
CA GLY A 467 -10.29 -20.20 -13.78
C GLY A 467 -9.13 -21.21 -13.75
N ASN A 468 -9.10 -22.11 -12.75
CA ASN A 468 -8.16 -23.24 -12.55
C ASN A 468 -6.69 -22.89 -12.21
N ASN A 469 -5.90 -23.73 -11.51
CA ASN A 469 -6.20 -24.78 -10.51
C ASN A 469 -4.94 -25.13 -9.70
N ASN A 470 -5.15 -25.72 -8.50
CA ASN A 470 -4.28 -26.64 -7.74
C ASN A 470 -2.78 -26.30 -7.53
N ASP A 471 -2.37 -26.23 -6.26
CA ASP A 471 -1.46 -27.27 -5.75
C ASP A 471 -1.69 -27.54 -4.25
N MET A 472 -1.38 -28.76 -3.78
CA MET A 472 -1.83 -29.28 -2.47
C MET A 472 -0.69 -29.49 -1.46
N LYS A 473 -0.83 -28.95 -0.24
CA LYS A 473 -0.50 -29.71 0.99
C LYS A 473 -1.06 -29.12 2.29
N GLY A 474 -1.79 -29.99 3.00
CA GLY A 474 -2.63 -29.65 4.15
C GLY A 474 -1.93 -29.16 5.42
N LEU A 475 -2.76 -28.59 6.28
CA LEU A 475 -3.02 -29.20 7.58
C LEU A 475 -4.53 -29.08 7.89
N GLU A 476 -5.16 -30.15 8.40
CA GLU A 476 -6.50 -30.06 8.97
C GLU A 476 -6.38 -29.56 10.42
N ILE A 477 -6.93 -28.38 10.70
CA ILE A 477 -7.38 -28.00 12.04
C ILE A 477 -8.74 -27.33 11.87
N ASP A 478 -9.69 -27.76 12.70
CA ASP A 478 -11.07 -27.28 12.75
C ASP A 478 -11.12 -25.76 12.95
N GLY A 479 -11.97 -25.07 12.16
CA GLY A 479 -11.99 -23.62 12.07
C GLY A 479 -13.19 -23.12 11.27
N GLU A 480 -13.90 -22.15 11.83
CA GLU A 480 -15.12 -21.56 11.27
C GLU A 480 -14.90 -20.95 9.88
N ASP A 481 -15.99 -20.84 9.09
CA ASP A 481 -16.02 -20.25 7.73
C ASP A 481 -15.79 -18.73 7.74
N MET A 482 -14.61 -18.32 8.20
CA MET A 482 -14.17 -16.93 8.29
C MET A 482 -13.61 -16.47 6.96
N VAL A 483 -14.52 -16.24 5.99
CA VAL A 483 -14.25 -15.48 4.78
C VAL A 483 -13.45 -14.21 5.14
N SER A 484 -12.22 -14.12 4.64
CA SER A 484 -11.28 -13.09 5.11
C SER A 484 -11.87 -11.67 5.00
N GLY A 485 -11.64 -10.83 6.02
CA GLY A 485 -12.21 -9.49 6.09
C GLY A 485 -11.94 -8.62 4.85
N VAL A 486 -10.81 -8.84 4.16
CA VAL A 486 -10.46 -8.17 2.89
C VAL A 486 -11.39 -8.57 1.74
N LEU A 487 -11.85 -9.83 1.72
CA LEU A 487 -12.83 -10.30 0.75
C LEU A 487 -14.23 -9.75 1.07
N TYR A 488 -14.60 -9.69 2.35
CA TYR A 488 -15.83 -9.01 2.81
C TYR A 488 -15.83 -7.52 2.43
N ASP A 489 -14.76 -6.79 2.71
CA ASP A 489 -14.56 -5.39 2.31
C ASP A 489 -14.71 -5.19 0.80
N ARG A 490 -14.13 -6.09 0.00
CA ARG A 490 -14.21 -6.03 -1.46
C ARG A 490 -15.64 -6.29 -1.93
N LEU A 491 -16.25 -7.39 -1.46
CA LEU A 491 -17.62 -7.76 -1.80
C LEU A 491 -18.62 -6.68 -1.38
N GLN A 492 -18.44 -6.06 -0.20
CA GLN A 492 -19.27 -4.96 0.27
C GLN A 492 -19.14 -3.72 -0.63
N LYS A 493 -17.93 -3.35 -1.05
CA LYS A 493 -17.70 -2.26 -2.01
C LYS A 493 -18.33 -2.55 -3.37
N GLU A 494 -18.23 -3.79 -3.84
CA GLU A 494 -18.77 -4.24 -5.12
C GLU A 494 -20.32 -4.28 -5.09
N VAL A 495 -20.93 -4.76 -4.00
CA VAL A 495 -22.39 -4.69 -3.76
C VAL A 495 -22.88 -3.23 -3.64
N ILE A 496 -22.13 -2.34 -2.99
CA ILE A 496 -22.47 -0.90 -2.93
C ILE A 496 -22.39 -0.25 -4.32
N HIS A 497 -21.39 -0.64 -5.14
CA HIS A 497 -21.27 -0.15 -6.51
C HIS A 497 -22.41 -0.67 -7.41
N LEU A 498 -22.73 -1.96 -7.33
CA LEU A 498 -23.83 -2.57 -8.06
C LEU A 498 -25.19 -1.97 -7.70
N ARG A 499 -25.46 -1.70 -6.41
CA ARG A 499 -26.68 -0.98 -5.98
C ARG A 499 -26.77 0.40 -6.64
N LYS A 500 -25.72 1.23 -6.53
CA LYS A 500 -25.67 2.54 -7.20
C LYS A 500 -25.84 2.45 -8.72
N SER A 501 -25.31 1.41 -9.36
CA SER A 501 -25.53 1.17 -10.80
C SER A 501 -26.96 0.72 -11.12
N SER A 502 -27.68 0.08 -10.20
CA SER A 502 -29.12 -0.19 -10.34
C SER A 502 -29.89 1.13 -10.21
N ASP A 503 -29.69 1.86 -9.10
CA ASP A 503 -30.38 3.11 -8.80
C ASP A 503 -30.32 4.10 -10.00
N LEU A 504 -29.15 4.21 -10.65
CA LEU A 504 -28.95 5.03 -11.85
C LEU A 504 -29.67 4.49 -13.10
N LYS A 505 -29.72 3.17 -13.30
CA LYS A 505 -30.47 2.52 -14.39
C LYS A 505 -31.97 2.66 -14.18
N ASP A 506 -32.44 2.49 -12.95
CA ASP A 506 -33.86 2.61 -12.57
C ASP A 506 -34.35 4.06 -12.75
N MET A 507 -33.52 5.06 -12.37
CA MET A 507 -33.78 6.48 -12.68
C MET A 507 -33.83 6.75 -14.19
N THR A 508 -32.91 6.17 -14.96
CA THR A 508 -32.85 6.32 -16.42
C THR A 508 -34.06 5.67 -17.11
N LEU A 509 -34.49 4.50 -16.63
CA LEU A 509 -35.65 3.76 -17.12
C LEU A 509 -36.93 4.55 -16.84
N HIS A 510 -37.10 5.07 -15.63
CA HIS A 510 -38.26 5.90 -15.29
C HIS A 510 -38.35 7.17 -16.15
N SER A 511 -37.22 7.80 -16.49
CA SER A 511 -37.19 8.92 -17.42
C SER A 511 -37.67 8.53 -18.83
N LYS A 512 -37.32 7.33 -19.30
CA LYS A 512 -37.80 6.80 -20.60
C LYS A 512 -39.26 6.40 -20.56
N ASP A 513 -39.78 5.89 -19.45
CA ASP A 513 -41.21 5.58 -19.29
C ASP A 513 -42.07 6.84 -19.39
N GLU A 514 -41.68 7.95 -18.76
CA GLU A 514 -42.40 9.23 -18.90
C GLU A 514 -42.28 9.81 -20.33
N GLU A 515 -41.17 9.61 -21.03
CA GLU A 515 -41.05 9.94 -22.46
C GLU A 515 -41.99 9.09 -23.33
N ILE A 516 -42.01 7.77 -23.14
CA ILE A 516 -42.90 6.83 -23.85
C ILE A 516 -44.38 7.22 -23.59
N LYS A 517 -44.72 7.58 -22.36
CA LYS A 517 -46.05 8.06 -21.94
C LYS A 517 -46.43 9.41 -22.57
N LEU A 518 -45.46 10.30 -22.81
CA LEU A 518 -45.66 11.53 -23.61
C LEU A 518 -45.81 11.22 -25.11
N LEU A 519 -45.05 10.26 -25.64
CA LEU A 519 -45.17 9.80 -27.03
C LEU A 519 -46.51 9.11 -27.29
N MET A 520 -46.99 8.24 -26.39
CA MET A 520 -48.34 7.65 -26.47
C MET A 520 -49.43 8.73 -26.51
N LYS A 521 -49.35 9.76 -25.64
CA LYS A 521 -50.27 10.90 -25.69
C LYS A 521 -50.23 11.65 -27.03
N LYS A 522 -49.04 11.87 -27.61
CA LYS A 522 -48.88 12.46 -28.95
C LYS A 522 -49.48 11.57 -30.05
N VAL A 523 -49.32 10.25 -29.96
CA VAL A 523 -49.92 9.29 -30.90
C VAL A 523 -51.45 9.32 -30.78
N GLU A 524 -52.02 9.36 -29.57
CA GLU A 524 -53.48 9.47 -29.40
C GLU A 524 -54.06 10.80 -29.91
N THR A 525 -53.34 11.92 -29.79
CA THR A 525 -53.81 13.21 -30.34
C THR A 525 -53.73 13.25 -31.86
N LEU A 526 -52.66 12.71 -32.45
CA LEU A 526 -52.53 12.54 -33.90
C LEU A 526 -53.60 11.59 -34.45
N ALA A 527 -53.84 10.45 -33.80
CA ALA A 527 -54.88 9.50 -34.20
C ALA A 527 -56.27 10.15 -34.19
N ARG A 528 -56.60 10.93 -33.15
CA ARG A 528 -57.86 11.70 -33.08
C ARG A 528 -57.93 12.80 -34.15
N ALA A 529 -56.84 13.48 -34.46
CA ALA A 529 -56.78 14.47 -35.53
C ALA A 529 -57.03 13.84 -36.92
N ILE A 530 -56.35 12.73 -37.22
CA ILE A 530 -56.52 11.95 -38.46
C ILE A 530 -57.95 11.40 -38.56
N GLU A 531 -58.55 10.94 -37.46
CA GLU A 531 -59.94 10.47 -37.47
C GLU A 531 -60.92 11.61 -37.80
N VAL A 532 -60.74 12.79 -37.20
CA VAL A 532 -61.54 14.00 -37.49
C VAL A 532 -61.35 14.47 -38.93
N GLU A 533 -60.11 14.47 -39.44
CA GLU A 533 -59.83 14.80 -40.84
C GLU A 533 -60.48 13.80 -41.80
N SER A 534 -60.38 12.50 -41.54
CA SER A 534 -61.05 11.47 -42.35
C SER A 534 -62.58 11.66 -42.38
N LYS A 535 -63.17 12.10 -41.26
CA LYS A 535 -64.60 12.43 -41.16
C LYS A 535 -64.93 13.74 -41.90
N LYS A 536 -64.02 14.72 -41.96
CA LYS A 536 -64.14 15.94 -42.78
C LYS A 536 -64.06 15.61 -44.28
N ILE A 537 -63.03 14.88 -44.72
CA ILE A 537 -62.83 14.47 -46.11
C ILE A 537 -64.02 13.64 -46.62
N LYS A 538 -64.57 12.72 -45.81
CA LYS A 538 -65.78 11.96 -46.15
C LYS A 538 -67.02 12.84 -46.37
N ARG A 539 -67.19 13.91 -45.57
CA ARG A 539 -68.27 14.90 -45.77
C ARG A 539 -68.03 15.73 -47.04
N GLU A 540 -66.80 16.19 -47.26
CA GLU A 540 -66.41 16.99 -48.44
C GLU A 540 -66.45 16.19 -49.75
N ALA A 541 -66.29 14.87 -49.68
CA ALA A 541 -66.55 13.96 -50.80
C ALA A 541 -68.05 13.84 -51.07
N ALA A 542 -68.87 13.58 -50.05
CA ALA A 542 -70.33 13.46 -50.19
C ALA A 542 -71.03 14.76 -50.61
N ILE A 543 -70.47 15.93 -50.25
CA ILE A 543 -70.91 17.24 -50.75
C ILE A 543 -70.56 17.37 -52.23
N ARG A 544 -69.28 17.19 -52.62
CA ARG A 544 -68.86 17.25 -54.03
C ARG A 544 -69.57 16.24 -54.93
N GLU A 545 -69.96 15.07 -54.42
CA GLU A 545 -70.77 14.10 -55.15
C GLU A 545 -72.19 14.63 -55.41
N LYS A 546 -72.83 15.25 -54.41
CA LYS A 546 -74.12 15.92 -54.58
C LYS A 546 -74.05 17.11 -55.53
N ASP A 547 -73.01 17.94 -55.42
CA ASP A 547 -72.80 19.07 -56.31
C ASP A 547 -72.55 18.59 -57.76
N SER A 548 -71.78 17.51 -57.94
CA SER A 548 -71.56 16.86 -59.24
C SER A 548 -72.84 16.24 -59.81
N ALA A 549 -73.73 15.71 -58.96
CA ALA A 549 -75.04 15.22 -59.37
C ALA A 549 -75.99 16.38 -59.75
N LEU A 550 -75.88 17.53 -59.08
CA LEU A 550 -76.62 18.75 -59.40
C LEU A 550 -76.19 19.33 -60.75
N VAL A 551 -74.88 19.43 -61.00
CA VAL A 551 -74.31 19.87 -62.29
C VAL A 551 -74.75 18.95 -63.42
N LYS A 552 -74.73 17.62 -63.24
CA LYS A 552 -75.24 16.65 -64.23
C LYS A 552 -76.74 16.75 -64.51
N LEU A 553 -77.51 17.41 -63.63
CA LEU A 553 -78.94 17.65 -63.80
C LEU A 553 -79.19 18.99 -64.54
N ASP A 554 -78.40 20.02 -64.25
CA ASP A 554 -78.44 21.33 -64.92
C ASP A 554 -77.86 21.28 -66.36
N GLU A 555 -76.80 20.50 -66.58
CA GLU A 555 -76.21 20.24 -67.92
C GLU A 555 -77.21 19.58 -68.88
N LYS A 556 -78.21 18.85 -68.34
CA LYS A 556 -79.32 18.25 -69.11
C LYS A 556 -80.40 19.27 -69.50
N ILE A 557 -80.43 20.45 -68.89
CA ILE A 557 -81.39 21.53 -69.18
C ILE A 557 -80.84 22.51 -70.23
N ARG A 558 -79.51 22.56 -70.42
CA ARG A 558 -78.83 23.64 -71.16
C ARG A 558 -78.22 23.23 -72.52
N SER A 559 -78.98 22.54 -73.36
CA SER A 559 -78.54 22.24 -74.74
C SER A 559 -79.68 22.23 -75.79
N PRO A 560 -79.77 23.29 -76.62
CA PRO A 560 -80.42 23.24 -77.93
C PRO A 560 -79.42 23.48 -79.09
N ASN A 561 -79.39 22.53 -80.03
CA ASN A 561 -78.77 22.52 -81.37
C ASN A 561 -78.15 23.81 -81.95
N SER A 562 -76.95 23.67 -82.51
CA SER A 562 -76.56 24.37 -83.75
C SER A 562 -75.97 23.38 -84.76
N SER A 563 -75.97 23.71 -86.06
CA SER A 563 -75.71 22.74 -87.15
C SER A 563 -75.12 23.41 -88.38
N LYS A 564 -74.15 22.75 -89.06
CA LYS A 564 -74.03 22.66 -90.54
C LYS A 564 -72.82 21.84 -91.06
N ARG A 565 -73.13 20.80 -91.86
CA ARG A 565 -72.72 20.63 -93.28
C ARG A 565 -71.22 20.52 -93.68
N SER A 566 -70.75 19.28 -93.80
CA SER A 566 -69.94 18.66 -94.90
C SER A 566 -69.01 19.49 -95.82
N VAL A 567 -67.77 19.00 -96.03
CA VAL A 567 -67.11 18.80 -97.34
C VAL A 567 -66.18 17.56 -97.24
N ASN A 568 -66.06 16.76 -98.31
CA ASN A 568 -65.05 15.69 -98.45
C ASN A 568 -63.84 16.17 -99.29
N ALA A 569 -62.63 15.71 -98.97
CA ALA A 569 -61.52 15.63 -99.95
C ALA A 569 -60.46 14.61 -99.49
N SER A 570 -60.08 13.70 -100.40
CA SER A 570 -58.96 12.73 -100.31
C SER A 570 -58.95 11.78 -99.12
#